data_AF-L1MEU9-F1
#
_entry.id   AF-L1MEU9-F1
#
_cell.length_a   1.000
_cell.length_b   1.000
_cell.length_c   1.000
_cell.angle_alpha   90.00
_cell.angle_beta   90.00
_cell.angle_gamma   90.00
#
_symmetry.space_group_name_H-M   'P 1'
#
loop_
_entity.id
_entity.type
_entity.pdbx_description
1 polymer ?
#
loop_
_entity_poly.entity_id
_entity_poly.type
_entity_poly.pdbx_seq_one_letter_code
_entity_poly.pdbx_strand_id
1 'polypeptide(L)'
;MLVQMGTPIFYADDVAKHIMRTHAGVQQELRNLLGEGVYDAEGRLVKSVVAAYLCQGEVHSQRVNAIVHPRVEEAWRSFVKEHAESPIIYMECALLFEVGWQRLVDESLLVTCPEEERIARIMARDHIDRPTALQWIALQMPETEKQKLADLTIVNDGKADVATQLRSIGLLP
;
A
#
# COMPACT_ATOMS: atom_id res chain seq x y z
N MET A 1 -2.07 -11.55 13.57
CA MET A 1 -2.39 -12.91 13.13
C MET A 1 -1.34 -13.44 12.18
N LEU A 2 -1.29 -13.02 10.90
CA LEU A 2 -0.31 -13.53 9.92
C LEU A 2 1.15 -13.35 10.37
N VAL A 3 1.51 -12.15 10.86
CA VAL A 3 2.85 -11.88 11.44
C VAL A 3 3.17 -12.82 12.60
N GLN A 4 2.18 -13.15 13.45
CA GLN A 4 2.39 -14.02 14.62
C GLN A 4 2.62 -15.47 14.22
N MET A 5 2.25 -15.86 13.00
CA MET A 5 2.54 -17.19 12.45
C MET A 5 3.91 -17.27 11.77
N GLY A 6 4.66 -16.16 11.73
CA GLY A 6 5.95 -16.11 11.07
C GLY A 6 5.87 -16.04 9.54
N THR A 7 4.71 -15.74 8.96
CA THR A 7 4.61 -15.59 7.51
C THR A 7 5.32 -14.31 7.06
N PRO A 8 6.18 -14.36 6.02
CA PRO A 8 6.81 -13.17 5.47
C PRO A 8 5.76 -12.22 4.87
N ILE A 9 5.85 -10.94 5.23
CA ILE A 9 4.98 -9.89 4.71
C ILE A 9 5.83 -8.76 4.15
N PHE A 10 5.62 -8.46 2.87
CA PHE A 10 6.19 -7.32 2.18
C PHE A 10 5.23 -6.14 2.27
N TYR A 11 5.62 -5.10 3.01
CA TYR A 11 4.84 -3.87 3.15
C TYR A 11 5.24 -2.87 2.06
N ALA A 12 4.46 -2.80 0.98
CA ALA A 12 4.79 -2.01 -0.21
C ALA A 12 5.05 -0.53 0.09
N ASP A 13 4.22 0.07 0.94
CA ASP A 13 4.34 1.48 1.32
C ASP A 13 5.63 1.77 2.08
N ASP A 14 6.03 0.87 2.98
CA ASP A 14 7.26 1.06 3.77
C ASP A 14 8.51 0.84 2.92
N VAL A 15 8.46 -0.10 1.99
CA VAL A 15 9.52 -0.31 1.01
C VAL A 15 9.63 0.89 0.06
N ALA A 16 8.52 1.42 -0.44
CA ALA A 16 8.51 2.65 -1.25
C ALA A 16 9.14 3.83 -0.50
N LYS A 17 8.70 4.06 0.75
CA LYS A 17 9.27 5.08 1.63
C LYS A 17 10.77 4.88 1.88
N HIS A 18 11.22 3.63 2.02
CA HIS A 18 12.64 3.32 2.19
C HIS A 18 13.43 3.65 0.92
N ILE A 19 12.98 3.18 -0.24
CA ILE A 19 13.59 3.42 -1.55
C ILE A 19 13.74 4.91 -1.84
N MET A 20 12.69 5.72 -1.59
CA MET A 20 12.74 7.17 -1.76
C MET A 20 13.81 7.85 -0.88
N ARG A 21 14.25 7.22 0.20
CA ARG A 21 15.28 7.74 1.10
C ARG A 21 16.67 7.20 0.83
N THR A 22 16.81 6.00 0.28
CA THR A 22 18.11 5.32 0.20
C THR A 22 18.60 5.07 -1.22
N HIS A 23 17.71 5.01 -2.21
CA HIS A 23 18.10 4.67 -3.57
C HIS A 23 18.53 5.92 -4.37
N ALA A 24 19.84 6.05 -4.63
CA ALA A 24 20.43 7.22 -5.30
C ALA A 24 19.76 7.58 -6.65
N GLY A 25 19.43 6.59 -7.48
CA GLY A 25 18.71 6.81 -8.76
C GLY A 25 17.34 7.47 -8.56
N VAL A 26 16.47 6.85 -7.75
CA VAL A 26 15.17 7.41 -7.35
C VAL A 26 15.31 8.81 -6.75
N GLN A 27 16.30 9.05 -5.88
CA GLN A 27 16.50 10.39 -5.33
C GLN A 27 16.81 11.41 -6.43
N GLN A 28 17.65 11.05 -7.41
CA GLN A 28 17.97 11.95 -8.52
C GLN A 28 16.75 12.22 -9.41
N GLU A 29 15.97 11.19 -9.73
CA GLU A 29 14.74 11.35 -10.51
C GLU A 29 13.71 12.21 -9.77
N LEU A 30 13.59 12.06 -8.45
CA LEU A 30 12.74 12.91 -7.62
C LEU A 30 13.23 14.36 -7.55
N ARG A 31 14.54 14.61 -7.47
CA ARG A 31 15.10 15.99 -7.59
C ARG A 31 14.76 16.62 -8.92
N ASN A 32 14.88 15.87 -10.02
CA ASN A 32 14.56 16.37 -11.35
C ASN A 32 13.06 16.71 -11.48
N LEU A 33 12.19 15.92 -10.84
CA LEU A 33 10.73 16.10 -10.90
C LEU A 33 10.21 17.19 -9.95
N LEU A 34 10.72 17.23 -8.73
CA LEU A 34 10.17 18.00 -7.60
C LEU A 34 11.03 19.23 -7.26
N GLY A 35 12.21 19.33 -7.87
CA GLY A 35 13.24 20.32 -7.54
C GLY A 35 14.19 19.83 -6.43
N GLU A 36 15.35 20.49 -6.33
CA GLU A 36 16.40 20.15 -5.35
C GLU A 36 15.91 20.15 -3.90
N GLY A 37 14.93 20.99 -3.57
CA GLY A 37 14.36 21.12 -2.23
C GLY A 37 13.59 19.90 -1.72
N VAL A 38 13.39 18.86 -2.53
CA VAL A 38 12.79 17.59 -2.08
C VAL A 38 13.71 16.82 -1.12
N TYR A 39 15.01 17.12 -1.10
CA TYR A 39 15.95 16.63 -0.09
C TYR A 39 16.61 17.81 0.63
N ASP A 40 16.78 17.71 1.95
CA ASP A 40 17.50 18.71 2.72
C ASP A 40 19.02 18.62 2.55
N ALA A 41 19.76 19.52 3.19
CA ALA A 41 21.22 19.58 3.10
C ALA A 41 21.92 18.31 3.62
N GLU A 42 21.24 17.52 4.46
CA GLU A 42 21.70 16.22 4.95
C GLU A 42 21.22 15.05 4.08
N GLY A 43 20.57 15.32 2.95
CA GLY A 43 20.06 14.32 2.01
C GLY A 43 18.78 13.62 2.46
N ARG A 44 18.06 14.16 3.45
CA ARG A 44 16.82 13.57 3.97
C ARG A 44 15.62 14.08 3.19
N LEU A 45 14.68 13.17 2.89
CA LEU A 45 13.47 13.49 2.14
C LEU A 45 12.57 14.49 2.90
N VAL A 46 12.28 15.63 2.28
CA VAL A 46 11.38 16.66 2.80
C VAL A 46 9.93 16.28 2.44
N LYS A 47 9.26 15.60 3.36
CA LYS A 47 7.91 15.04 3.15
C LYS A 47 6.87 16.07 2.68
N SER A 48 6.97 17.31 3.16
CA SER A 48 6.03 18.38 2.79
C SER A 48 6.14 18.76 1.31
N VAL A 49 7.32 18.68 0.70
CA VAL A 49 7.52 18.96 -0.73
C VAL A 49 6.86 17.88 -1.57
N VAL A 50 7.06 16.61 -1.21
CA VAL A 50 6.40 15.49 -1.87
C VAL A 50 4.87 15.61 -1.72
N ALA A 51 4.37 15.83 -0.50
CA ALA A 51 2.94 15.97 -0.25
C ALA A 51 2.31 17.13 -1.04
N ALA A 52 2.95 18.30 -1.06
CA ALA A 52 2.47 19.45 -1.81
C ALA A 52 2.41 19.18 -3.32
N TYR A 53 3.32 18.37 -3.86
CA TYR A 53 3.27 17.94 -5.26
C TYR A 53 2.14 16.95 -5.52
N LEU A 54 2.01 15.92 -4.67
CA LEU A 54 0.96 14.90 -4.80
C LEU A 54 -0.44 15.52 -4.70
N CYS A 55 -0.63 16.53 -3.84
CA CYS A 55 -1.90 17.24 -3.69
C CYS A 55 -2.35 18.03 -4.93
N GLN A 56 -1.49 18.19 -5.95
CA GLN A 56 -1.87 18.83 -7.22
C GLN A 56 -2.67 17.89 -8.14
N GLY A 57 -2.89 16.65 -7.72
CA GLY A 57 -3.84 15.73 -8.34
C GLY A 57 -3.22 14.45 -8.89
N GLU A 58 -4.06 13.64 -9.52
CA GLU A 58 -3.72 12.27 -9.91
C GLU A 58 -2.51 12.19 -10.85
N VAL A 59 -2.41 13.09 -11.84
CA VAL A 59 -1.28 13.12 -12.79
C VAL A 59 0.07 13.30 -12.07
N HIS A 60 0.11 14.08 -10.99
CA HIS A 60 1.32 14.29 -10.19
C HIS A 60 1.66 13.04 -9.38
N SER A 61 0.65 12.39 -8.82
CA SER A 61 0.80 11.10 -8.13
C SER A 61 1.32 10.01 -9.07
N GLN A 62 0.79 9.92 -10.28
CA GLN A 62 1.25 8.98 -11.31
C GLN A 62 2.73 9.19 -11.68
N ARG A 63 3.20 10.44 -11.75
CA ARG A 63 4.61 10.75 -12.06
C ARG A 63 5.56 10.28 -10.94
N VAL A 64 5.20 10.54 -9.68
CA VAL A 64 6.00 10.04 -8.54
C VAL A 64 5.98 8.51 -8.52
N ASN A 65 4.80 7.91 -8.71
CA ASN A 65 4.64 6.47 -8.76
C ASN A 65 5.47 5.83 -9.89
N ALA A 66 5.55 6.44 -11.07
CA ALA A 66 6.34 5.95 -12.19
C ALA A 66 7.85 5.87 -11.88
N ILE A 67 8.36 6.72 -10.99
CA ILE A 67 9.76 6.69 -10.53
C ILE A 67 9.94 5.60 -9.47
N VAL A 68 9.01 5.48 -8.52
CA VAL A 68 9.18 4.64 -7.33
C VAL A 68 8.75 3.19 -7.57
N HIS A 69 7.63 2.95 -8.25
CA HIS A 69 7.03 1.62 -8.40
C HIS A 69 7.93 0.59 -9.06
N PRO A 70 8.70 0.91 -10.13
CA PRO A 70 9.61 -0.08 -10.71
C PRO A 70 10.61 -0.65 -9.70
N ARG A 71 11.09 0.18 -8.77
CA ARG A 71 12.02 -0.25 -7.71
C ARG A 71 11.33 -1.04 -6.62
N VAL A 72 10.07 -0.74 -6.31
CA VAL A 72 9.28 -1.55 -5.37
C VAL A 72 8.98 -2.93 -5.97
N GLU A 73 8.70 -3.02 -7.27
CA GLU A 73 8.51 -4.31 -7.96
C GLU A 73 9.79 -5.15 -7.97
N GLU A 74 10.95 -4.54 -8.21
CA GLU A 74 12.25 -5.21 -8.09
C GLU A 74 12.51 -5.71 -6.66
N ALA A 75 12.18 -4.90 -5.66
CA ALA A 75 12.28 -5.29 -4.26
C ALA A 75 11.32 -6.44 -3.90
N TRP A 76 10.09 -6.43 -4.40
CA TRP A 76 9.14 -7.53 -4.25
C TRP A 76 9.69 -8.83 -4.82
N ARG A 77 10.20 -8.82 -6.06
CA ARG A 77 10.80 -10.00 -6.69
C ARG A 77 11.99 -10.54 -5.92
N SER A 78 12.75 -9.65 -5.28
CA SER A 78 13.90 -10.04 -4.44
C SER A 78 13.43 -10.66 -3.13
N PHE A 79 12.42 -10.07 -2.49
CA PHE A 79 11.78 -10.59 -1.28
C PHE A 79 11.18 -11.98 -1.50
N VAL A 80 10.48 -12.20 -2.61
CA VAL A 80 9.93 -13.52 -2.96
C VAL A 80 11.03 -14.57 -3.09
N LYS A 81 12.15 -14.23 -3.74
CA LYS A 81 13.31 -15.13 -3.87
C LYS A 81 13.96 -15.45 -2.53
N GLU A 82 14.10 -14.45 -1.66
CA GLU A 82 14.68 -14.61 -0.32
C GLU A 82 13.82 -15.53 0.56
N HIS A 83 12.50 -15.50 0.38
CA HIS A 83 11.55 -16.27 1.16
C HIS A 83 10.96 -17.48 0.40
N ALA A 84 11.66 -18.01 -0.61
CA ALA A 84 11.15 -19.08 -1.48
C ALA A 84 10.76 -20.38 -0.74
N GLU A 85 11.32 -20.62 0.45
CA GLU A 85 10.97 -21.77 1.30
C GLU A 85 9.66 -21.57 2.09
N SER A 86 9.11 -20.35 2.12
CA SER A 86 7.84 -20.08 2.77
C SER A 86 6.68 -20.52 1.86
N PRO A 87 5.71 -21.29 2.37
CA PRO A 87 4.60 -21.77 1.55
C PRO A 87 3.68 -20.64 1.06
N ILE A 88 3.63 -19.53 1.80
CA ILE A 88 2.86 -18.33 1.47
C ILE A 88 3.72 -17.11 1.78
N ILE A 89 3.68 -16.12 0.91
CA ILE A 89 4.33 -14.81 1.07
C ILE A 89 3.27 -13.75 0.81
N TYR A 90 3.10 -12.78 1.71
CA TYR A 90 2.10 -11.72 1.54
C TYR A 90 2.73 -10.44 1.00
N MET A 91 2.03 -9.79 0.07
CA MET A 91 2.23 -8.39 -0.25
C MET A 91 1.09 -7.59 0.38
N GLU A 92 1.41 -6.71 1.32
CA GLU A 92 0.49 -5.69 1.82
C GLU A 92 0.62 -4.46 0.91
N CYS A 93 -0.45 -4.14 0.18
CA CYS A 93 -0.48 -3.05 -0.79
C CYS A 93 -1.89 -2.47 -0.90
N ALA A 94 -2.07 -1.22 -0.46
CA ALA A 94 -3.36 -0.52 -0.53
C ALA A 94 -3.85 -0.27 -1.96
N LEU A 95 -2.93 -0.13 -2.91
CA LEU A 95 -3.17 0.25 -4.31
C LEU A 95 -3.04 -0.92 -5.30
N LEU A 96 -3.08 -2.17 -4.81
CA LEU A 96 -2.76 -3.38 -5.59
C LEU A 96 -3.40 -3.39 -6.99
N PHE A 97 -4.70 -3.07 -7.08
CA PHE A 97 -5.45 -3.09 -8.33
C PHE A 97 -5.23 -1.82 -9.16
N GLU A 98 -5.19 -0.66 -8.51
CA GLU A 98 -4.99 0.66 -9.13
C GLU A 98 -3.68 0.72 -9.92
N VAL A 99 -2.64 0.03 -9.44
CA VAL A 99 -1.30 0.03 -10.06
C VAL A 99 -1.03 -1.22 -10.88
N GLY A 100 -2.03 -2.10 -11.07
CA GLY A 100 -1.90 -3.31 -11.87
C GLY A 100 -1.02 -4.39 -11.23
N TRP A 101 -0.75 -4.32 -9.93
CA TRP A 101 0.17 -5.22 -9.22
C TRP A 101 -0.44 -6.58 -8.88
N GLN A 102 -1.74 -6.79 -9.11
CA GLN A 102 -2.35 -8.12 -9.07
C GLN A 102 -1.63 -9.12 -10.00
N ARG A 103 -0.95 -8.65 -11.05
CA ARG A 103 -0.11 -9.50 -11.92
C ARG A 103 1.17 -10.05 -11.26
N LEU A 104 1.51 -9.55 -10.08
CA LEU A 104 2.75 -9.88 -9.35
C LEU A 104 2.53 -10.95 -8.27
N VAL A 105 1.28 -11.38 -8.06
CA VAL A 105 0.86 -12.33 -7.05
C VAL A 105 0.01 -13.43 -7.68
N ASP A 106 -0.07 -14.58 -7.04
CA ASP A 106 -0.87 -15.72 -7.52
C ASP A 106 -2.37 -15.55 -7.18
N GLU A 107 -2.67 -14.98 -6.01
CA GLU A 107 -4.02 -14.68 -5.55
C GLU A 107 -4.06 -13.35 -4.78
N SER A 108 -5.21 -12.68 -4.83
CA SER A 108 -5.48 -11.43 -4.14
C SER A 108 -6.55 -11.60 -3.05
N LEU A 109 -6.27 -11.07 -1.86
CA LEU A 109 -7.18 -11.08 -0.71
C LEU A 109 -7.60 -9.65 -0.36
N LEU A 110 -8.89 -9.34 -0.55
CA LEU A 110 -9.48 -8.07 -0.11
C LEU A 110 -10.01 -8.17 1.31
N VAL A 111 -9.61 -7.22 2.17
CA VAL A 111 -10.21 -7.01 3.49
C VAL A 111 -11.18 -5.83 3.40
N THR A 112 -12.48 -6.10 3.52
CA THR A 112 -13.55 -5.10 3.43
C THR A 112 -14.23 -4.88 4.78
N CYS A 113 -14.88 -3.72 4.94
CA CYS A 113 -15.83 -3.48 6.01
C CYS A 113 -16.77 -2.32 5.62
N PRO A 114 -17.95 -2.19 6.25
CA PRO A 114 -18.88 -1.11 5.93
C PRO A 114 -18.22 0.27 5.93
N GLU A 115 -18.62 1.14 5.00
CA GLU A 115 -17.99 2.45 4.80
C GLU A 115 -17.96 3.29 6.08
N GLU A 116 -19.04 3.30 6.86
CA GLU A 116 -19.11 4.01 8.14
C GLU A 116 -18.06 3.54 9.15
N GLU A 117 -17.80 2.23 9.22
CA GLU A 117 -16.77 1.66 10.09
C GLU A 117 -15.36 2.09 9.63
N ARG A 118 -15.13 2.16 8.30
CA ARG A 118 -13.88 2.65 7.72
C ARG A 118 -13.65 4.12 8.08
N ILE A 119 -14.67 4.95 7.87
CA ILE A 119 -14.63 6.38 8.19
C ILE A 119 -14.31 6.56 9.69
N ALA A 120 -15.04 5.89 10.57
CA ALA A 120 -14.84 5.99 12.01
C ALA A 120 -13.41 5.60 12.42
N ARG A 121 -12.87 4.52 11.84
CA ARG A 121 -11.50 4.04 12.13
C ARG A 121 -10.43 5.00 11.63
N ILE A 122 -10.57 5.55 10.42
CA ILE A 122 -9.63 6.54 9.87
C ILE A 122 -9.63 7.79 10.75
N MET A 123 -10.81 8.34 11.08
CA MET A 123 -10.93 9.50 11.94
C MET A 123 -10.29 9.28 13.32
N ALA A 124 -10.53 8.11 13.92
CA ALA A 124 -9.97 7.77 15.23
C ALA A 124 -8.46 7.56 15.21
N ARG A 125 -7.92 6.92 14.16
CA ARG A 125 -6.48 6.63 14.01
C ARG A 125 -5.67 7.87 13.68
N ASP A 126 -6.14 8.65 12.72
CA ASP A 126 -5.38 9.76 12.12
C ASP A 126 -5.77 11.12 12.69
N HIS A 127 -6.75 11.17 13.61
CA HIS A 127 -7.26 12.39 14.25
C HIS A 127 -7.74 13.44 13.24
N ILE A 128 -8.44 12.99 12.20
CA ILE A 128 -9.00 13.85 11.14
C ILE A 128 -10.53 13.89 11.19
N ASP A 129 -11.10 14.88 10.49
CA ASP A 129 -12.55 15.02 10.36
C ASP A 129 -13.14 14.09 9.28
N ARG A 130 -14.47 13.95 9.30
CA ARG A 130 -15.20 13.10 8.35
C ARG A 130 -15.01 13.53 6.88
N PRO A 131 -15.09 14.83 6.53
CA PRO A 131 -14.82 15.27 5.16
C PRO A 131 -13.43 14.86 4.66
N THR A 132 -12.38 15.01 5.47
CA THR A 132 -11.02 14.58 5.09
C THR A 132 -10.94 13.06 4.93
N ALA A 133 -11.55 12.29 5.83
CA ALA A 133 -11.60 10.83 5.73
C ALA A 133 -12.30 10.35 4.44
N LEU A 134 -13.43 10.97 4.07
CA LEU A 134 -14.15 10.70 2.82
C LEU A 134 -13.30 11.03 1.59
N GLN A 135 -12.58 12.16 1.61
CA GLN A 135 -11.66 12.53 0.54
C GLN A 135 -10.57 11.46 0.38
N TRP A 136 -9.98 10.98 1.48
CA TRP A 136 -8.93 9.95 1.41
C TRP A 136 -9.45 8.62 0.88
N ILE A 137 -10.66 8.21 1.27
CA ILE A 137 -11.31 7.02 0.73
C ILE A 137 -11.52 7.17 -0.78
N ALA A 138 -11.96 8.36 -1.24
CA ALA A 138 -12.24 8.63 -2.64
C ALA A 138 -10.97 8.70 -3.53
N LEU A 139 -9.77 8.80 -2.95
CA LEU A 139 -8.51 8.71 -3.70
C LEU A 139 -8.16 7.28 -4.14
N GLN A 140 -8.87 6.28 -3.62
CA GLN A 140 -8.67 4.87 -3.98
C GLN A 140 -9.78 4.37 -4.89
N MET A 141 -9.52 3.25 -5.56
CA MET A 141 -10.56 2.55 -6.32
C MET A 141 -11.74 2.21 -5.38
N PRO A 142 -13.00 2.42 -5.82
CA PRO A 142 -14.16 2.07 -5.03
C PRO A 142 -14.12 0.61 -4.56
N GLU A 143 -14.52 0.36 -3.32
CA GLU A 143 -14.44 -0.97 -2.74
C GLU A 143 -15.28 -2.00 -3.50
N THR A 144 -16.42 -1.59 -4.07
CA THR A 144 -17.25 -2.42 -4.94
C THR A 144 -16.54 -2.83 -6.23
N GLU A 145 -15.60 -2.03 -6.74
CA GLU A 145 -14.76 -2.41 -7.88
C GLU A 145 -13.63 -3.34 -7.43
N LYS A 146 -12.99 -3.07 -6.28
CA LYS A 146 -11.99 -3.98 -5.70
C LYS A 146 -12.58 -5.39 -5.47
N GLN A 147 -13.82 -5.48 -4.96
CA GLN A 147 -14.52 -6.75 -4.76
C GLN A 147 -14.75 -7.55 -6.04
N LYS A 148 -14.89 -6.89 -7.20
CA LYS A 148 -15.03 -7.59 -8.50
C LYS A 148 -13.71 -8.13 -9.03
N LEU A 149 -12.59 -7.55 -8.59
CA LEU A 149 -11.25 -7.89 -9.05
C LEU A 149 -10.53 -8.87 -8.12
N ALA A 150 -10.91 -8.92 -6.84
CA ALA A 150 -10.28 -9.76 -5.84
C ALA A 150 -10.68 -11.24 -5.99
N ASP A 151 -9.72 -12.13 -5.82
CA ASP A 151 -9.94 -13.57 -5.84
C ASP A 151 -10.66 -14.04 -4.56
N LEU A 152 -10.26 -13.46 -3.42
CA LEU A 152 -10.81 -13.76 -2.10
C LEU A 152 -11.21 -12.46 -1.39
N THR A 153 -12.25 -12.52 -0.58
CA THR A 153 -12.71 -11.39 0.23
C THR A 153 -13.05 -11.83 1.65
N ILE A 154 -12.59 -11.05 2.64
CA ILE A 154 -12.96 -11.22 4.05
C ILE A 154 -13.48 -9.91 4.64
N VAL A 155 -14.38 -10.02 5.61
CA VAL A 155 -14.98 -8.89 6.32
C VAL A 155 -14.28 -8.67 7.65
N ASN A 156 -13.82 -7.44 7.90
CA ASN A 156 -13.23 -7.01 9.16
C ASN A 156 -14.02 -5.82 9.75
N ASP A 157 -15.28 -6.03 10.08
CA ASP A 157 -16.19 -5.02 10.63
C ASP A 157 -16.20 -4.96 12.17
N GLY A 158 -15.37 -5.76 12.83
CA GLY A 158 -15.35 -5.89 14.29
C GLY A 158 -16.43 -6.82 14.87
N LYS A 159 -17.25 -7.43 14.01
CA LYS A 159 -18.28 -8.42 14.37
C LYS A 159 -17.95 -9.79 13.78
N ALA A 160 -17.57 -9.81 12.50
CA ALA A 160 -17.16 -11.02 11.80
C ALA A 160 -15.82 -11.51 12.35
N ASP A 161 -15.74 -12.81 12.66
CA ASP A 161 -14.50 -13.42 13.10
C ASP A 161 -13.56 -13.61 11.91
N VAL A 162 -12.52 -12.76 11.85
CA VAL A 162 -11.49 -12.80 10.81
C VAL A 162 -10.72 -14.12 10.83
N ALA A 163 -10.48 -14.72 12.00
CA ALA A 163 -9.75 -15.98 12.09
C ALA A 163 -10.53 -17.13 11.46
N THR A 164 -11.84 -17.17 11.71
CA THR A 164 -12.72 -18.18 11.13
C THR A 164 -12.83 -18.03 9.61
N GLN A 165 -12.92 -16.80 9.11
CA GLN A 165 -12.91 -16.54 7.67
C GLN A 165 -11.59 -16.99 7.02
N LEU A 166 -10.44 -16.59 7.59
CA LEU A 166 -9.14 -16.99 7.04
C LEU A 166 -8.93 -18.52 7.04
N ARG A 167 -9.44 -19.24 8.06
CA ARG A 167 -9.45 -20.72 8.07
C ARG A 167 -10.29 -21.29 6.94
N SER A 168 -11.48 -20.73 6.70
CA SER A 168 -12.38 -21.22 5.65
C SER A 168 -11.82 -21.09 4.23
N ILE A 169 -10.88 -20.16 4.02
CA ILE A 169 -10.17 -19.96 2.76
C ILE A 169 -8.74 -20.54 2.77
N GLY A 170 -8.40 -21.35 3.79
CA GLY A 170 -7.13 -22.08 3.85
C GLY A 170 -5.89 -21.24 4.16
N LEU A 171 -6.05 -19.99 4.60
CA LEU A 171 -4.94 -19.09 4.95
C LEU A 171 -4.54 -19.18 6.43
N LEU A 172 -5.32 -19.89 7.24
CA LEU A 172 -4.98 -20.29 8.61
C LEU A 172 -5.21 -21.79 8.79
N PRO A 173 -4.40 -22.46 9.65
CA PRO A 173 -4.64 -23.85 10.04
C PRO A 173 -5.90 -24.01 10.90
#